data_AF-A0A1G7U240-F1
#
_entry.id   AF-A0A1G7U240-F1
#
_cell.length_a   1.000
_cell.length_b   1.000
_cell.length_c   1.000
_cell.angle_alpha   90.00
_cell.angle_beta   90.00
_cell.angle_gamma   90.00
#
_symmetry.space_group_name_H-M   'P 1'
#
loop_
_entity.id
_entity.type
_entity.pdbx_description
1 polymer ?
#
loop_
_entity_poly.entity_id
_entity_poly.type
_entity_poly.pdbx_seq_one_letter_code
_entity_poly.pdbx_strand_id
1 'polypeptide(L)'
;MKTFKKINDITMKIARGMILIFAMKLTLILTVFTFQACSTDDISTSDIYNIEFNNALEISKTKLSDIKTFNTNGINSKLDYNNKTIYLLKDSEQDLTNTSFLNTINNLESLVQETNNNNLELSETYTLKEDEVVGTFAIQEESIHDALEPAIKEARRYLHGKGFTDQTINQMIIDEEGKEEDLVAFVMSLSELENSQNSNSFSFNDYSSFLFNSAYAQELTLAEAGTCAAIAIGADVLWALGGSSASSWTLPAMKKAFGAVAKRMLGPIGVAIAVVSFGICVLNESQD
;
A
#
# COMPACT_ATOMS: atom_id res chain seq x y z
N MET A 1 8.76 -74.86 26.90
CA MET A 1 9.89 -73.89 26.99
C MET A 1 10.34 -73.29 25.64
N LYS A 2 10.12 -73.93 24.48
CA LYS A 2 10.49 -73.36 23.15
C LYS A 2 9.55 -72.27 22.60
N THR A 3 8.32 -72.16 23.09
CA THR A 3 7.32 -71.18 22.63
C THR A 3 7.56 -69.77 23.18
N PHE A 4 8.06 -69.63 24.41
CA PHE A 4 8.38 -68.31 25.01
C PHE A 4 9.53 -67.58 24.32
N LYS A 5 10.51 -68.31 23.78
CA LYS A 5 11.66 -67.72 23.07
C LYS A 5 11.27 -67.11 21.72
N LYS A 6 10.22 -67.65 21.07
CA LYS A 6 9.71 -67.18 19.78
C LYS A 6 8.85 -65.92 19.91
N ILE A 7 8.14 -65.77 21.04
CA ILE A 7 7.34 -64.57 21.33
C ILE A 7 8.27 -63.37 21.56
N ASN A 8 9.33 -63.52 22.38
CA ASN A 8 10.26 -62.42 22.69
C ASN A 8 10.93 -61.80 21.44
N ASP A 9 11.25 -62.63 20.44
CA ASP A 9 11.91 -62.16 19.21
C ASP A 9 10.95 -61.37 18.28
N ILE A 10 9.65 -61.67 18.33
CA ILE A 10 8.61 -60.93 17.60
C ILE A 10 8.33 -59.60 18.30
N THR A 11 8.18 -59.59 19.63
CA THR A 11 7.94 -58.35 20.38
C THR A 11 9.10 -57.37 20.25
N MET A 12 10.35 -57.85 20.23
CA MET A 12 11.53 -57.00 20.09
C MET A 12 11.64 -56.37 18.69
N LYS A 13 11.18 -57.08 17.64
CA LYS A 13 11.12 -56.54 16.27
C LYS A 13 10.03 -55.47 16.13
N ILE A 14 8.87 -55.68 16.75
CA ILE A 14 7.78 -54.69 16.78
C ILE A 14 8.21 -53.43 17.57
N ALA A 15 8.87 -53.59 18.72
CA ALA A 15 9.35 -52.47 19.52
C ALA A 15 10.38 -51.61 18.78
N ARG A 16 11.32 -52.22 18.06
CA ARG A 16 12.29 -51.50 17.22
C ARG A 16 11.63 -50.70 16.10
N GLY A 17 10.60 -51.25 15.46
CA GLY A 17 9.81 -50.54 14.45
C GLY A 17 9.06 -49.33 15.02
N MET A 18 8.41 -49.49 16.19
CA MET A 18 7.68 -48.39 16.84
C MET A 18 8.61 -47.26 17.31
N ILE A 19 9.79 -47.58 17.84
CA ILE A 19 10.79 -46.57 18.24
C ILE A 19 11.24 -45.74 17.04
N LEU A 20 11.43 -46.37 15.88
CA LEU A 20 11.89 -45.69 14.67
C LEU A 20 10.82 -44.73 14.10
N ILE A 21 9.55 -45.16 14.10
CA ILE A 21 8.42 -44.30 13.71
C ILE A 21 8.24 -43.14 14.69
N PHE A 22 8.40 -43.39 15.99
CA PHE A 22 8.32 -42.34 17.00
C PHE A 22 9.47 -41.33 16.86
N ALA A 23 10.70 -41.78 16.64
CA ALA A 23 11.86 -40.92 16.42
C ALA A 23 11.71 -40.05 15.16
N MET A 24 11.19 -40.61 14.06
CA MET A 24 10.94 -39.86 12.82
C MET A 24 9.89 -38.77 13.03
N LYS A 25 8.77 -39.08 13.71
CA LYS A 25 7.73 -38.10 14.03
C LYS A 25 8.22 -37.02 15.01
N LEU A 26 9.00 -37.41 16.01
CA LEU A 26 9.59 -36.47 16.97
C LEU A 26 10.55 -35.51 16.30
N THR A 27 11.33 -35.99 15.33
CA THR A 27 12.26 -35.15 14.54
C THR A 27 11.48 -34.13 13.70
N LEU A 28 10.38 -34.55 13.07
CA LEU A 28 9.51 -33.65 12.29
C LEU A 28 8.86 -32.57 13.18
N ILE A 29 8.43 -32.96 14.39
CA ILE A 29 7.87 -32.03 15.38
C ILE A 29 8.95 -31.07 15.89
N LEU A 30 10.15 -31.56 16.22
CA LEU A 30 11.28 -30.73 16.63
C LEU A 30 11.67 -29.73 15.55
N THR A 31 11.68 -30.12 14.27
CA THR A 31 11.94 -29.17 13.18
C THR A 31 10.89 -28.06 13.12
N VAL A 32 9.60 -28.38 13.29
CA VAL A 32 8.53 -27.37 13.33
C VAL A 32 8.68 -26.44 14.54
N PHE A 33 9.00 -26.97 15.71
CA PHE A 33 9.22 -26.17 16.91
C PHE A 33 10.49 -25.31 16.85
N THR A 34 11.57 -25.75 16.19
CA THR A 34 12.75 -24.89 15.99
C THR A 34 12.48 -23.72 15.03
N PHE A 35 11.58 -23.91 14.05
CA PHE A 35 11.14 -22.80 13.19
C PHE A 35 10.20 -21.84 13.91
N GLN A 36 9.34 -22.33 14.81
CA GLN A 36 8.43 -21.47 15.59
C GLN A 36 9.11 -20.78 16.79
N ALA A 37 10.16 -21.37 17.37
CA ALA A 37 10.89 -20.79 18.51
C ALA A 37 11.84 -19.63 18.13
N CYS A 38 12.06 -19.36 16.84
CA CYS A 38 12.77 -18.17 16.37
C CYS A 38 11.86 -16.94 16.20
N SER A 39 10.62 -16.98 16.69
CA SER A 39 9.64 -15.89 16.57
C SER A 39 9.23 -15.34 17.94
N THR A 40 10.18 -14.95 18.79
CA THR A 40 9.87 -14.31 20.08
C THR A 40 10.59 -12.96 20.24
N ASP A 41 9.76 -11.91 20.35
CA ASP A 41 9.89 -10.69 21.16
C ASP A 41 11.08 -9.73 20.95
N ASP A 42 11.31 -9.31 19.71
CA ASP A 42 11.83 -7.98 19.43
C ASP A 42 10.74 -7.26 18.62
N ILE A 43 10.44 -5.98 18.93
CA ILE A 43 9.73 -5.10 17.98
C ILE A 43 10.45 -5.30 16.66
N SER A 44 9.78 -5.95 15.71
CA SER A 44 10.49 -6.44 14.54
C SER A 44 11.02 -5.21 13.82
N THR A 45 12.23 -5.25 13.28
CA THR A 45 12.79 -4.08 12.58
C THR A 45 11.82 -3.59 11.47
N SER A 46 10.97 -4.49 10.97
CA SER A 46 9.83 -4.19 10.10
C SER A 46 8.82 -3.21 10.70
N ASP A 47 8.48 -3.33 11.99
CA ASP A 47 7.51 -2.48 12.68
C ASP A 47 8.04 -1.04 12.82
N ILE A 48 9.35 -0.88 13.07
CA ILE A 48 9.98 0.45 13.15
C ILE A 48 9.92 1.17 11.80
N TYR A 49 10.27 0.49 10.71
CA TYR A 49 10.22 1.11 9.39
C TYR A 49 8.79 1.45 8.93
N ASN A 50 7.81 0.62 9.30
CA ASN A 50 6.40 0.91 9.08
C ASN A 50 6.01 2.20 9.79
N ILE A 51 6.32 2.34 11.09
CA ILE A 51 6.00 3.54 11.88
C ILE A 51 6.65 4.80 11.29
N GLU A 52 7.93 4.74 10.91
CA GLU A 52 8.63 5.90 10.34
C GLU A 52 8.05 6.31 8.98
N PHE A 53 7.77 5.34 8.09
CA PHE A 53 7.14 5.59 6.80
C PHE A 53 5.77 6.23 6.96
N ASN A 54 4.97 5.67 7.85
CA ASN A 54 3.65 6.12 8.20
C ASN A 54 3.67 7.58 8.68
N ASN A 55 4.54 7.94 9.63
CA ASN A 55 4.66 9.33 10.10
C ASN A 55 5.06 10.30 8.97
N ALA A 56 5.95 9.86 8.07
CA ALA A 56 6.34 10.65 6.92
C ALA A 56 5.21 10.80 5.88
N LEU A 57 4.36 9.78 5.75
CA LEU A 57 3.17 9.80 4.93
C LEU A 57 2.14 10.82 5.44
N GLU A 58 1.96 10.93 6.74
CA GLU A 58 1.09 11.94 7.36
C GLU A 58 1.60 13.36 7.09
N ILE A 59 2.90 13.60 7.31
CA ILE A 59 3.53 14.90 6.99
C ILE A 59 3.33 15.23 5.51
N SER A 60 3.51 14.25 4.64
CA SER A 60 3.35 14.42 3.20
C SER A 60 1.90 14.71 2.83
N LYS A 61 0.93 14.01 3.42
CA LYS A 61 -0.51 14.27 3.26
C LYS A 61 -0.85 15.72 3.61
N THR A 62 -0.44 16.22 4.78
CA THR A 62 -0.72 17.60 5.19
C THR A 62 -0.17 18.62 4.19
N LYS A 63 1.06 18.41 3.70
CA LYS A 63 1.64 19.28 2.67
C LYS A 63 0.91 19.19 1.33
N LEU A 64 0.50 17.99 0.93
CA LEU A 64 -0.23 17.73 -0.30
C LEU A 64 -1.60 18.41 -0.30
N SER A 65 -2.33 18.35 0.83
CA SER A 65 -3.62 19.02 1.01
C SER A 65 -3.57 20.52 0.71
N ASP A 66 -2.44 21.17 1.00
CA ASP A 66 -2.24 22.61 0.79
C ASP A 66 -1.80 22.98 -0.64
N ILE A 67 -1.48 22.00 -1.49
CA ILE A 67 -1.07 22.26 -2.88
C ILE A 67 -2.25 22.84 -3.65
N LYS A 68 -2.05 24.05 -4.18
CA LYS A 68 -3.06 24.76 -4.96
C LYS A 68 -3.32 24.08 -6.29
N THR A 69 -4.60 24.01 -6.65
CA THR A 69 -5.06 23.59 -7.97
C THR A 69 -5.61 24.80 -8.70
N PHE A 70 -5.35 24.88 -10.00
CA PHE A 70 -5.83 25.99 -10.83
C PHE A 70 -6.84 25.45 -11.83
N ASN A 71 -8.10 25.86 -11.71
CA ASN A 71 -9.10 25.54 -12.72
C ASN A 71 -8.74 26.27 -14.04
N THR A 72 -8.60 25.50 -15.11
CA THR A 72 -8.19 25.98 -16.45
C THR A 72 -9.30 25.87 -17.48
N ASN A 73 -10.53 25.54 -17.05
CA ASN A 73 -11.70 25.42 -17.93
C ASN A 73 -11.82 26.65 -18.85
N GLY A 74 -11.67 26.43 -20.16
CA GLY A 74 -11.83 27.46 -21.19
C GLY A 74 -10.66 28.43 -21.37
N ILE A 75 -9.53 28.24 -20.67
CA ILE A 75 -8.35 29.11 -20.82
C ILE A 75 -7.25 28.36 -21.57
N ASN A 76 -7.13 28.63 -22.88
CA ASN A 76 -5.96 28.31 -23.72
C ASN A 76 -4.70 29.12 -23.31
N SER A 77 -4.61 29.58 -22.07
CA SER A 77 -3.44 30.30 -21.61
C SER A 77 -2.35 29.29 -21.35
N LYS A 78 -1.22 29.44 -22.07
CA LYS A 78 0.10 28.89 -21.76
C LYS A 78 0.19 28.49 -20.29
N LEU A 79 -0.06 27.21 -20.03
CA LEU A 79 0.40 26.60 -18.80
C LEU A 79 1.92 26.76 -18.82
N ASP A 80 2.45 27.24 -17.70
CA ASP A 80 3.89 27.23 -17.49
C ASP A 80 4.42 25.80 -17.74
N TYR A 81 5.64 25.68 -18.27
CA TYR A 81 6.23 24.38 -18.62
C TYR A 81 6.27 23.40 -17.43
N ASN A 82 6.15 23.92 -16.20
CA ASN A 82 6.22 23.18 -14.95
C ASN A 82 4.85 22.72 -14.42
N ASN A 83 3.75 23.13 -15.07
CA ASN A 83 2.40 22.71 -14.67
C ASN A 83 1.96 21.50 -15.47
N LYS A 84 1.41 20.51 -14.77
CA LYS A 84 0.76 19.35 -15.36
C LYS A 84 -0.75 19.52 -15.30
N THR A 85 -1.41 19.08 -16.37
CA THR A 85 -2.86 19.15 -16.50
C THR A 85 -3.49 17.83 -16.07
N ILE A 86 -4.54 17.92 -15.26
CA ILE A 86 -5.38 16.83 -14.84
C ILE A 86 -6.79 17.10 -15.35
N TYR A 87 -7.40 16.09 -15.93
CA TYR A 87 -8.77 16.10 -16.42
C TYR A 87 -9.66 15.38 -15.41
N LEU A 88 -10.82 15.98 -15.11
CA LEU A 88 -11.93 15.29 -14.43
C LEU A 88 -12.85 14.79 -15.51
N LEU A 89 -13.00 13.48 -15.56
CA LEU A 89 -13.79 12.76 -16.53
C LEU A 89 -15.05 12.24 -15.84
N LYS A 90 -16.17 12.27 -16.56
CA LYS A 90 -17.38 11.54 -16.17
C LYS A 90 -17.63 10.41 -17.16
N ASP A 91 -18.29 9.37 -16.67
CA ASP A 91 -18.85 8.35 -17.54
C ASP A 91 -19.89 9.00 -18.48
N SER A 92 -19.90 8.56 -19.73
CA SER A 92 -20.89 8.92 -20.73
C SER A 92 -22.34 8.75 -20.27
N GLU A 93 -22.62 7.76 -19.40
CA GLU A 93 -23.95 7.50 -18.86
C GLU A 93 -24.32 8.38 -17.66
N GLN A 94 -23.34 9.09 -17.09
CA GLN A 94 -23.53 9.93 -15.92
C GLN A 94 -24.16 11.29 -16.30
N ASP A 95 -25.35 11.55 -15.75
CA ASP A 95 -26.03 12.83 -15.88
C ASP A 95 -25.50 13.84 -14.85
N LEU A 96 -24.44 14.55 -15.22
CA LEU A 96 -23.82 15.59 -14.40
C LEU A 96 -24.13 16.99 -14.94
N THR A 97 -25.34 17.47 -14.67
CA THR A 97 -25.79 18.80 -15.12
C THR A 97 -25.28 19.95 -14.27
N ASN A 98 -24.92 19.70 -13.01
CA ASN A 98 -24.44 20.71 -12.08
C ASN A 98 -22.93 20.62 -11.92
N THR A 99 -22.21 21.57 -12.53
CA THR A 99 -20.75 21.70 -12.43
C THR A 99 -20.30 22.82 -11.51
N SER A 100 -21.19 23.35 -10.65
CA SER A 100 -20.87 24.46 -9.74
C SER A 100 -19.79 24.11 -8.72
N PHE A 101 -19.65 22.83 -8.36
CA PHE A 101 -18.60 22.31 -7.48
C PHE A 101 -17.19 22.53 -8.06
N LEU A 102 -17.03 22.68 -9.38
CA LEU A 102 -15.71 22.98 -9.97
C LEU A 102 -15.13 24.31 -9.50
N ASN A 103 -15.95 25.19 -8.93
CA ASN A 103 -15.52 26.47 -8.37
C ASN A 103 -15.09 26.36 -6.89
N THR A 104 -15.39 25.24 -6.21
CA THR A 104 -14.95 24.98 -4.83
C THR A 104 -13.56 24.35 -4.79
N ILE A 105 -13.14 23.72 -5.89
CA ILE A 105 -11.83 23.09 -6.03
C ILE A 105 -10.74 24.16 -6.14
N ASN A 106 -9.90 24.25 -5.11
CA ASN A 106 -8.79 25.23 -5.02
C ASN A 106 -7.47 24.63 -4.52
N ASN A 107 -7.49 23.38 -4.08
CA ASN A 107 -6.34 22.62 -3.65
C ASN A 107 -6.52 21.13 -4.00
N LEU A 108 -5.49 20.33 -3.76
CA LEU A 108 -5.50 18.90 -4.10
C LEU A 108 -6.53 18.13 -3.25
N GLU A 109 -6.72 18.49 -1.98
CA GLU A 109 -7.72 17.84 -1.12
C GLU A 109 -9.15 18.03 -1.64
N SER A 110 -9.55 19.27 -1.92
CA SER A 110 -10.86 19.57 -2.51
C SER A 110 -11.03 18.94 -3.90
N LEU A 111 -9.96 18.85 -4.70
CA LEU A 111 -9.99 18.13 -5.97
C LEU A 111 -10.32 16.65 -5.78
N VAL A 112 -9.62 15.96 -4.88
CA VAL A 112 -9.87 14.53 -4.58
C VAL A 112 -11.25 14.33 -3.97
N GLN A 113 -11.64 15.18 -3.02
CA GLN A 113 -12.93 15.09 -2.35
C GLN A 113 -14.09 15.27 -3.33
N GLU A 114 -14.06 16.30 -4.17
CA GLU A 114 -15.13 16.55 -5.15
C GLU A 114 -15.14 15.50 -6.26
N THR A 115 -13.98 14.95 -6.64
CA THR A 115 -13.91 13.80 -7.56
C THR A 115 -14.67 12.60 -6.99
N ASN A 116 -14.38 12.24 -5.75
CA ASN A 116 -15.03 11.10 -5.07
C ASN A 116 -16.53 11.34 -4.86
N ASN A 117 -16.92 12.53 -4.38
CA ASN A 117 -18.32 12.87 -4.11
C ASN A 117 -19.20 12.82 -5.37
N ASN A 118 -18.60 13.10 -6.54
CA ASN A 118 -19.29 13.14 -7.82
C ASN A 118 -19.01 11.90 -8.68
N ASN A 119 -18.35 10.86 -8.15
CA ASN A 119 -17.98 9.63 -8.88
C ASN A 119 -17.28 9.91 -10.22
N LEU A 120 -16.29 10.82 -10.20
CA LEU A 120 -15.51 11.21 -11.37
C LEU A 120 -14.19 10.45 -11.42
N GLU A 121 -13.54 10.46 -12.59
CA GLU A 121 -12.21 9.89 -12.80
C GLU A 121 -11.18 11.00 -13.05
N LEU A 122 -9.99 10.86 -12.46
CA LEU A 122 -8.86 11.75 -12.70
C LEU A 122 -7.91 11.13 -13.71
N SER A 123 -7.49 11.92 -14.70
CA SER A 123 -6.52 11.46 -15.68
C SER A 123 -5.56 12.56 -16.14
N GLU A 124 -4.32 12.22 -16.46
CA GLU A 124 -3.36 13.11 -17.13
C GLU A 124 -3.58 13.21 -18.65
N THR A 125 -4.36 12.29 -19.22
CA THR A 125 -4.67 12.24 -20.66
C THR A 125 -6.12 11.88 -20.88
N TYR A 126 -6.79 12.48 -21.85
CA TYR A 126 -8.14 12.07 -22.21
C TYR A 126 -8.18 11.60 -23.65
N THR A 127 -8.85 10.48 -23.89
CA THR A 127 -9.18 10.02 -25.24
C THR A 127 -10.59 10.48 -25.60
N LEU A 128 -10.68 11.34 -26.61
CA LEU A 128 -11.91 11.98 -27.14
C LEU A 128 -13.07 11.05 -27.54
N LYS A 129 -12.97 9.73 -27.32
CA LYS A 129 -13.91 8.74 -27.87
C LYS A 129 -14.90 8.16 -26.87
N GLU A 130 -14.65 8.22 -25.56
CA GLU A 130 -15.53 7.60 -24.55
C GLU A 130 -15.79 8.51 -23.33
N ASP A 131 -14.87 9.41 -23.00
CA ASP A 131 -14.96 10.25 -21.79
C ASP A 131 -15.42 11.68 -22.08
N GLU A 132 -16.31 12.22 -21.23
CA GLU A 132 -16.66 13.63 -21.25
C GLU A 132 -15.87 14.39 -20.17
N VAL A 133 -15.08 15.37 -20.61
CA VAL A 133 -14.30 16.23 -19.71
C VAL A 133 -15.24 17.20 -19.00
N VAL A 134 -15.35 17.07 -17.68
CA VAL A 134 -16.14 17.93 -16.81
C VAL A 134 -15.33 19.13 -16.35
N GLY A 135 -14.04 18.91 -16.05
CA GLY A 135 -13.14 19.93 -15.52
C GLY A 135 -11.70 19.68 -15.91
N THR A 136 -10.89 20.74 -15.88
CA THR A 136 -9.47 20.68 -16.17
C THR A 136 -8.70 21.53 -15.16
N PHE A 137 -7.78 20.90 -14.46
CA PHE A 137 -7.00 21.53 -13.40
C PHE A 137 -5.51 21.44 -13.70
N ALA A 138 -4.76 22.47 -13.30
CA ALA A 138 -3.32 22.47 -13.36
C ALA A 138 -2.72 22.35 -11.96
N ILE A 139 -1.68 21.53 -11.84
CA ILE A 139 -0.91 21.32 -10.61
C ILE A 139 0.58 21.44 -10.92
N GLN A 140 1.34 22.02 -10.00
CA GLN A 140 2.80 22.11 -10.07
C GLN A 140 3.42 20.79 -9.62
N GLU A 141 4.14 20.11 -10.52
CA GLU A 141 4.77 18.82 -10.24
C GLU A 141 5.88 18.94 -9.18
N GLU A 142 6.64 20.04 -9.19
CA GLU A 142 7.68 20.32 -8.18
C GLU A 142 7.10 20.45 -6.76
N SER A 143 5.94 21.09 -6.62
CA SER A 143 5.28 21.19 -5.31
C SER A 143 4.84 19.82 -4.78
N ILE A 144 4.48 18.90 -5.68
CA ILE A 144 4.15 17.51 -5.30
C ILE A 144 5.40 16.77 -4.84
N HIS A 145 6.50 16.90 -5.58
CA HIS A 145 7.78 16.30 -5.21
C HIS A 145 8.23 16.74 -3.81
N ASP A 146 8.24 18.05 -3.55
CA ASP A 146 8.62 18.63 -2.26
C ASP A 146 7.69 18.20 -1.11
N ALA A 147 6.40 18.01 -1.42
CA ALA A 147 5.42 17.52 -0.46
C ALA A 147 5.63 16.05 -0.12
N LEU A 148 5.99 15.22 -1.11
CA LEU A 148 6.23 13.78 -0.97
C LEU A 148 7.64 13.42 -0.49
N GLU A 149 8.61 14.35 -0.53
CA GLU A 149 10.01 14.10 -0.14
C GLU A 149 10.16 13.34 1.20
N PRO A 150 9.43 13.67 2.29
CA PRO A 150 9.51 12.92 3.54
C PRO A 150 9.13 11.44 3.34
N ALA A 151 8.00 11.17 2.68
CA ALA A 151 7.52 9.82 2.44
C ALA A 151 8.43 9.04 1.48
N ILE A 152 8.99 9.69 0.45
CA ILE A 152 9.97 9.09 -0.47
C ILE A 152 11.20 8.60 0.30
N LYS A 153 11.74 9.46 1.18
CA LYS A 153 12.92 9.12 1.97
C LYS A 153 12.66 7.91 2.88
N GLU A 154 11.53 7.90 3.56
CA GLU A 154 11.19 6.78 4.44
C GLU A 154 10.76 5.52 3.66
N ALA A 155 10.20 5.65 2.45
CA ALA A 155 9.93 4.52 1.55
C ALA A 155 11.24 3.81 1.16
N ARG A 156 12.31 4.56 0.86
CA ARG A 156 13.64 3.97 0.64
C ARG A 156 14.14 3.24 1.87
N ARG A 157 14.03 3.85 3.06
CA ARG A 157 14.44 3.23 4.33
C ARG A 157 13.67 1.94 4.61
N TYR A 158 12.37 1.93 4.36
CA TYR A 158 11.54 0.75 4.45
C TYR A 158 12.04 -0.36 3.52
N LEU A 159 12.31 -0.05 2.24
CA LEU A 159 12.84 -1.02 1.28
C LEU A 159 14.25 -1.51 1.65
N HIS A 160 15.11 -0.67 2.24
CA HIS A 160 16.37 -1.12 2.82
C HIS A 160 16.16 -2.15 3.94
N GLY A 161 15.15 -1.93 4.79
CA GLY A 161 14.69 -2.90 5.77
C GLY A 161 14.27 -4.25 5.17
N LYS A 162 13.76 -4.23 3.93
CA LYS A 162 13.42 -5.43 3.13
C LYS A 162 14.61 -6.00 2.35
N GLY A 163 15.82 -5.48 2.55
CA GLY A 163 17.05 -5.98 1.92
C GLY A 163 17.38 -5.36 0.57
N PHE A 164 16.72 -4.26 0.17
CA PHE A 164 17.09 -3.52 -1.03
C PHE A 164 18.34 -2.66 -0.80
N THR A 165 19.16 -2.53 -1.83
CA THR A 165 20.22 -1.52 -1.90
C THR A 165 19.75 -0.34 -2.73
N ASP A 166 20.38 0.84 -2.59
CA ASP A 166 20.08 2.00 -3.44
C ASP A 166 20.20 1.67 -4.92
N GLN A 167 21.21 0.88 -5.29
CA GLN A 167 21.39 0.41 -6.66
C GLN A 167 20.19 -0.43 -7.12
N THR A 168 19.69 -1.33 -6.27
CA THR A 168 18.52 -2.14 -6.59
C THR A 168 17.26 -1.29 -6.75
N ILE A 169 17.03 -0.34 -5.84
CA ILE A 169 15.87 0.57 -5.87
C ILE A 169 15.93 1.42 -7.15
N ASN A 170 17.06 2.07 -7.41
CA ASN A 170 17.22 2.92 -8.58
C ASN A 170 17.09 2.12 -9.88
N GLN A 171 17.64 0.90 -9.93
CA GLN A 171 17.49 0.03 -11.09
C GLN A 171 16.03 -0.40 -11.29
N MET A 172 15.30 -0.68 -10.21
CA MET A 172 13.86 -1.01 -10.28
C MET A 172 13.03 0.15 -10.86
N ILE A 173 13.30 1.38 -10.41
CA ILE A 173 12.65 2.59 -10.93
C ILE A 173 12.93 2.73 -12.44
N ILE A 174 14.19 2.56 -12.85
CA ILE A 174 14.60 2.67 -14.27
C ILE A 174 13.99 1.54 -15.12
N ASP A 175 14.08 0.29 -14.65
CA ASP A 175 13.64 -0.92 -15.38
C ASP A 175 12.13 -0.87 -15.69
N GLU A 176 11.35 -0.28 -14.79
CA GLU A 176 9.89 -0.21 -14.90
C GLU A 176 9.37 1.16 -15.36
N GLU A 177 10.26 2.04 -15.83
CA GLU A 177 9.95 3.40 -16.29
C GLU A 177 9.18 4.24 -15.24
N GLY A 178 9.40 3.92 -13.96
CA GLY A 178 8.75 4.59 -12.84
C GLY A 178 9.44 5.89 -12.43
N LYS A 179 8.87 6.50 -11.40
CA LYS A 179 9.35 7.70 -10.73
C LYS A 179 9.69 7.39 -9.27
N GLU A 180 10.39 8.31 -8.63
CA GLU A 180 10.82 8.10 -7.25
C GLU A 180 9.61 8.17 -6.28
N GLU A 181 8.63 9.00 -6.62
CA GLU A 181 7.35 9.13 -5.96
C GLU A 181 6.57 7.80 -5.94
N ASP A 182 6.68 6.98 -7.00
CA ASP A 182 5.98 5.69 -7.08
C ASP A 182 6.40 4.72 -5.97
N LEU A 183 7.58 4.93 -5.36
CA LEU A 183 8.01 4.17 -4.19
C LEU A 183 7.03 4.37 -3.02
N VAL A 184 6.42 5.55 -2.88
CA VAL A 184 5.47 5.85 -1.80
C VAL A 184 4.25 4.95 -1.95
N ALA A 185 3.60 4.96 -3.11
CA ALA A 185 2.44 4.11 -3.38
C ALA A 185 2.79 2.61 -3.29
N PHE A 186 3.99 2.23 -3.72
CA PHE A 186 4.46 0.86 -3.59
C PHE A 186 4.63 0.43 -2.13
N VAL A 187 5.27 1.25 -1.29
CA VAL A 187 5.46 0.96 0.13
C VAL A 187 4.15 1.01 0.91
N MET A 188 3.23 1.93 0.59
CA MET A 188 1.86 1.90 1.11
C MET A 188 1.20 0.54 0.84
N SER A 189 1.32 0.04 -0.38
CA SER A 189 0.77 -1.27 -0.77
C SER A 189 1.40 -2.43 -0.01
N LEU A 190 2.73 -2.42 0.14
CA LEU A 190 3.45 -3.45 0.88
C LEU A 190 3.10 -3.46 2.37
N SER A 191 3.08 -2.28 3.00
CA SER A 191 2.71 -2.13 4.40
C SER A 191 1.31 -2.70 4.67
N GLU A 192 0.34 -2.42 3.80
CA GLU A 192 -1.03 -2.94 3.94
C GLU A 192 -1.08 -4.47 3.86
N LEU A 193 -0.36 -5.07 2.91
CA LEU A 193 -0.32 -6.52 2.76
C LEU A 193 0.32 -7.23 3.96
N GLU A 194 1.38 -6.64 4.51
CA GLU A 194 2.04 -7.17 5.71
C GLU A 194 1.11 -7.10 6.92
N ASN A 195 0.36 -6.01 7.06
CA ASN A 195 -0.63 -5.84 8.11
C ASN A 195 -1.77 -6.87 7.96
N SER A 196 -2.21 -7.16 6.74
CA SER A 196 -3.22 -8.19 6.44
C SER A 196 -2.78 -9.62 6.83
N GLN A 197 -1.50 -9.95 6.62
CA GLN A 197 -0.98 -11.31 6.84
C GLN A 197 -0.62 -11.62 8.31
N ASN A 198 -0.33 -10.63 9.15
CA ASN A 198 0.13 -10.80 10.53
C ASN A 198 -0.99 -10.86 11.60
N SER A 199 -2.19 -11.28 11.22
CA SER A 199 -3.43 -11.25 12.00
C SER A 199 -3.50 -12.12 13.29
N ASN A 200 -2.37 -12.51 13.89
CA ASN A 200 -2.33 -13.23 15.18
C ASN A 200 -1.61 -12.52 16.33
N SER A 201 -0.98 -11.36 16.13
CA SER A 201 -0.46 -10.58 17.26
C SER A 201 -0.17 -9.13 16.84
N PHE A 202 -1.16 -8.26 16.94
CA PHE A 202 -0.88 -6.83 17.02
C PHE A 202 -1.92 -6.12 17.90
N SER A 203 -1.43 -5.22 18.75
CA SER A 203 -2.22 -4.37 19.61
C SER A 203 -2.34 -3.01 18.93
N PHE A 204 -3.57 -2.64 18.55
CA PHE A 204 -3.92 -1.41 17.82
C PHE A 204 -3.77 -0.10 18.62
N ASN A 205 -3.12 -0.14 19.78
CA ASN A 205 -2.82 1.06 20.56
C ASN A 205 -1.86 2.03 19.84
N ASP A 206 -1.18 1.61 18.76
CA ASP A 206 -0.27 2.49 18.01
C ASP A 206 -0.89 3.08 16.72
N TYR A 207 -1.93 2.46 16.13
CA TYR A 207 -2.66 3.09 15.01
C TYR A 207 -3.62 4.19 15.47
N SER A 208 -4.07 4.14 16.74
CA SER A 208 -4.79 5.26 17.37
C SER A 208 -3.91 6.50 17.54
N SER A 209 -2.57 6.35 17.54
CA SER A 209 -1.63 7.46 17.49
C SER A 209 -1.41 8.00 16.07
N PHE A 210 -1.82 7.22 15.05
CA PHE A 210 -1.36 7.40 13.68
C PHE A 210 -2.15 8.45 12.88
N LEU A 211 -3.38 8.75 13.29
CA LEU A 211 -4.19 9.76 12.61
C LEU A 211 -5.00 10.67 13.54
N PHE A 212 -5.33 10.27 14.78
CA PHE A 212 -6.12 11.10 15.71
C PHE A 212 -5.79 10.86 17.17
N ASN A 213 -5.07 11.81 17.80
CA ASN A 213 -5.22 12.08 19.24
C ASN A 213 -6.58 12.75 19.53
N SER A 214 -7.68 12.14 19.10
CA SER A 214 -9.00 12.54 19.57
C SER A 214 -9.45 11.50 20.58
N ALA A 215 -9.80 11.94 21.79
CA ALA A 215 -10.24 11.08 22.89
C ALA A 215 -11.60 10.35 22.62
N TYR A 216 -12.03 10.28 21.36
CA TYR A 216 -13.34 9.82 20.90
C TYR A 216 -13.35 9.09 19.53
N ALA A 217 -12.21 8.84 18.87
CA ALA A 217 -12.21 8.09 17.61
C ALA A 217 -12.45 6.59 17.84
N GLN A 218 -13.32 5.96 17.05
CA GLN A 218 -13.45 4.51 17.04
C GLN A 218 -12.16 3.88 16.47
N GLU A 219 -11.82 2.69 16.94
CA GLU A 219 -10.61 1.98 16.51
C GLU A 219 -10.80 1.49 15.07
N LEU A 220 -10.05 2.10 14.14
CA LEU A 220 -10.05 1.72 12.72
C LEU A 220 -9.73 0.23 12.55
N THR A 221 -10.59 -0.51 11.87
CA THR A 221 -10.35 -1.92 11.59
C THR A 221 -9.38 -2.10 10.42
N LEU A 222 -8.64 -3.21 10.42
CA LEU A 222 -7.76 -3.59 9.30
C LEU A 222 -8.54 -3.72 7.97
N ALA A 223 -9.82 -4.09 8.04
CA ALA A 223 -10.66 -4.19 6.86
C ALA A 223 -11.00 -2.81 6.27
N GLU A 224 -11.21 -1.81 7.12
CA GLU A 224 -11.46 -0.41 6.72
C GLU A 224 -10.20 0.20 6.10
N ALA A 225 -9.05 0.05 6.76
CA ALA A 225 -7.76 0.50 6.23
C ALA A 225 -7.45 -0.13 4.86
N GLY A 226 -7.66 -1.44 4.72
CA GLY A 226 -7.49 -2.15 3.45
C GLY A 226 -8.46 -1.70 2.36
N THR A 227 -9.70 -1.36 2.72
CA THR A 227 -10.69 -0.79 1.79
C THR A 227 -10.24 0.58 1.28
N CYS A 228 -9.74 1.44 2.19
CA CYS A 228 -9.18 2.74 1.81
C CYS A 228 -7.95 2.61 0.92
N ALA A 229 -7.06 1.65 1.20
CA ALA A 229 -5.92 1.36 0.33
C ALA A 229 -6.39 0.88 -1.06
N ALA A 230 -7.42 0.03 -1.12
CA ALA A 230 -7.97 -0.46 -2.38
C ALA A 230 -8.60 0.66 -3.24
N ILE A 231 -9.26 1.63 -2.60
CA ILE A 231 -9.81 2.82 -3.26
C ILE A 231 -8.68 3.73 -3.77
N ALA A 232 -7.67 3.98 -2.95
CA ALA A 232 -6.62 4.96 -3.24
C ALA A 232 -5.57 4.47 -4.24
N ILE A 233 -5.17 3.19 -4.13
CA ILE A 233 -4.08 2.60 -4.92
C ILE A 233 -4.64 1.77 -6.09
N GLY A 234 -5.81 1.18 -5.90
CA GLY A 234 -6.43 0.24 -6.82
C GLY A 234 -6.42 -1.19 -6.27
N ALA A 235 -7.61 -1.81 -6.22
CA ALA A 235 -7.78 -3.20 -5.77
C ALA A 235 -6.99 -4.20 -6.63
N ASP A 236 -6.76 -3.89 -7.89
CA ASP A 236 -6.01 -4.71 -8.84
C ASP A 236 -4.49 -4.63 -8.65
N VAL A 237 -3.97 -3.53 -8.08
CA VAL A 237 -2.59 -3.45 -7.55
C VAL A 237 -2.50 -4.36 -6.34
N LEU A 238 -3.35 -4.13 -5.33
CA LEU A 238 -3.31 -4.89 -4.09
C LEU A 238 -3.52 -6.38 -4.33
N TRP A 239 -4.35 -6.77 -5.28
CA TRP A 239 -4.56 -8.19 -5.63
C TRP A 239 -3.37 -8.80 -6.38
N ALA A 240 -2.77 -8.05 -7.32
CA ALA A 240 -1.54 -8.48 -8.00
C ALA A 240 -0.39 -8.70 -7.00
N LEU A 241 -0.44 -7.97 -5.88
CA LEU A 241 0.50 -8.13 -4.81
C LEU A 241 0.10 -9.28 -3.85
N GLY A 242 -1.11 -9.24 -3.30
CA GLY A 242 -1.60 -10.20 -2.30
C GLY A 242 -1.82 -11.63 -2.78
N GLY A 243 -1.71 -11.93 -4.08
CA GLY A 243 -1.81 -13.28 -4.63
C GLY A 243 -0.66 -14.24 -4.25
N SER A 244 0.38 -13.76 -3.55
CA SER A 244 1.52 -14.57 -3.10
C SER A 244 1.34 -15.03 -1.66
N SER A 245 1.26 -16.34 -1.43
CA SER A 245 1.30 -16.96 -0.09
C SER A 245 2.73 -17.08 0.49
N ALA A 246 3.72 -16.45 -0.16
CA ALA A 246 5.10 -16.47 0.31
C ALA A 246 5.27 -15.54 1.51
N SER A 247 5.78 -16.07 2.63
CA SER A 247 6.09 -15.32 3.85
C SER A 247 7.22 -14.28 3.69
N SER A 248 7.90 -14.29 2.55
CA SER A 248 8.92 -13.30 2.19
C SER A 248 8.89 -13.11 0.68
N TRP A 249 8.86 -11.84 0.27
CA TRP A 249 8.90 -11.49 -1.12
C TRP A 249 10.32 -11.60 -1.66
N THR A 250 10.48 -12.11 -2.87
CA THR A 250 11.78 -12.10 -3.55
C THR A 250 12.01 -10.73 -4.21
N LEU A 251 13.26 -10.29 -4.34
CA LEU A 251 13.58 -9.03 -5.05
C LEU A 251 12.93 -8.96 -6.45
N PRO A 252 12.98 -10.01 -7.30
CA PRO A 252 12.31 -9.99 -8.60
C PRO A 252 10.77 -9.84 -8.51
N ALA A 253 10.14 -10.45 -7.50
CA ALA A 253 8.70 -10.30 -7.29
C ALA A 253 8.35 -8.86 -6.90
N MET A 254 9.13 -8.26 -6.00
CA MET A 254 8.95 -6.86 -5.58
C MET A 254 9.24 -5.86 -6.71
N LYS A 255 10.21 -6.13 -7.59
CA LYS A 255 10.43 -5.31 -8.79
C LYS A 255 9.22 -5.31 -9.72
N LYS A 256 8.69 -6.50 -10.02
CA LYS A 256 7.51 -6.64 -10.87
C LYS A 256 6.27 -5.99 -10.25
N ALA A 257 6.14 -6.13 -8.94
CA ALA A 257 5.13 -5.48 -8.13
C ALA A 257 5.20 -3.95 -8.21
N PHE A 258 6.40 -3.37 -8.03
CA PHE A 258 6.62 -1.96 -8.23
C PHE A 258 6.22 -1.53 -9.66
N GLY A 259 6.60 -2.30 -10.69
CA GLY A 259 6.18 -1.99 -12.05
C GLY A 259 4.68 -2.01 -12.28
N ALA A 260 3.92 -2.82 -11.54
CA ALA A 260 2.46 -2.80 -11.57
C ALA A 260 1.87 -1.55 -10.90
N VAL A 261 2.52 -1.05 -9.84
CA VAL A 261 2.16 0.22 -9.19
C VAL A 261 2.49 1.39 -10.11
N ALA A 262 3.74 1.50 -10.56
CA ALA A 262 4.23 2.61 -11.38
C ALA A 262 3.45 2.79 -12.69
N LYS A 263 3.00 1.70 -13.32
CA LYS A 263 2.18 1.76 -14.55
C LYS A 263 0.76 2.28 -14.32
N ARG A 264 0.25 2.19 -13.09
CA ARG A 264 -1.10 2.66 -12.73
C ARG A 264 -1.09 4.03 -12.09
N MET A 265 0.00 4.37 -11.39
CA MET A 265 0.18 5.72 -10.90
C MET A 265 0.36 6.66 -12.08
N LEU A 266 -0.43 7.73 -12.10
CA LEU A 266 -0.29 8.85 -13.02
C LEU A 266 0.97 9.69 -12.67
N GLY A 267 2.13 9.04 -12.57
CA GLY A 267 3.36 9.63 -12.06
C GLY A 267 3.22 10.26 -10.67
N PRO A 268 3.98 11.34 -10.37
CA PRO A 268 3.96 12.03 -9.08
C PRO A 268 2.56 12.50 -8.66
N ILE A 269 1.76 12.94 -9.63
CA ILE A 269 0.38 13.39 -9.41
C ILE A 269 -0.51 12.25 -8.95
N GLY A 270 -0.43 11.10 -9.62
CA GLY A 270 -1.18 9.90 -9.23
C GLY A 270 -0.86 9.46 -7.80
N VAL A 271 0.42 9.47 -7.44
CA VAL A 271 0.86 9.16 -6.06
C VAL A 271 0.29 10.17 -5.06
N ALA A 272 0.36 11.47 -5.37
CA ALA A 272 -0.19 12.51 -4.51
C ALA A 272 -1.71 12.34 -4.28
N ILE A 273 -2.46 12.05 -5.35
CA ILE A 273 -3.90 11.73 -5.27
C ILE A 273 -4.13 10.50 -4.39
N ALA A 274 -3.34 9.43 -4.56
CA ALA A 274 -3.47 8.23 -3.75
C ALA A 274 -3.23 8.51 -2.25
N VAL A 275 -2.19 9.27 -1.89
CA VAL A 275 -1.91 9.64 -0.50
C VAL A 275 -3.05 10.45 0.11
N VAL A 276 -3.55 11.46 -0.61
CA VAL A 276 -4.67 12.31 -0.15
C VAL A 276 -5.97 11.50 -0.06
N SER A 277 -6.28 10.67 -1.05
CA SER A 277 -7.48 9.83 -1.09
C SER A 277 -7.50 8.81 0.05
N PHE A 278 -6.37 8.11 0.27
CA PHE A 278 -6.22 7.20 1.40
C PHE A 278 -6.43 7.96 2.71
N GLY A 279 -5.78 9.12 2.83
CA GLY A 279 -5.90 9.99 3.98
C GLY A 279 -7.32 10.49 4.25
N ILE A 280 -8.15 10.74 3.24
CA ILE A 280 -9.56 11.14 3.40
C ILE A 280 -10.44 9.93 3.76
N CYS A 281 -10.23 8.79 3.10
CA CYS A 281 -11.02 7.60 3.36
C CYS A 281 -10.87 7.14 4.81
N VAL A 282 -9.64 7.06 5.32
CA VAL A 282 -9.41 6.63 6.71
C VAL A 282 -10.02 7.60 7.72
N LEU A 283 -10.09 8.90 7.40
CA LEU A 283 -10.78 9.87 8.26
C LEU A 283 -12.26 9.54 8.41
N ASN A 284 -12.91 9.25 7.29
CA ASN A 284 -14.34 8.98 7.27
C ASN A 284 -14.66 7.69 8.04
N GLU A 285 -13.90 6.62 7.80
CA GLU A 285 -14.08 5.34 8.51
C GLU A 285 -13.85 5.47 10.03
N SER A 286 -12.93 6.34 10.47
CA SER A 286 -12.69 6.54 11.91
C SER A 286 -13.80 7.31 12.66
N GLN A 287 -14.73 7.92 11.93
CA GLN A 287 -15.81 8.76 12.47
C GLN A 287 -17.17 8.04 12.53
N ASP A 288 -17.32 6.93 11.81
CA ASP A 288 -18.49 6.04 11.87
C ASP A 288 -18.43 5.11 13.09
#